data_AF-A0A918HQG8-F1
#
_entry.id   AF-A0A918HQG8-F1
#
_cell.length_a   1.000
_cell.length_b   1.000
_cell.length_c   1.000
_cell.angle_alpha   90.00
_cell.angle_beta   90.00
_cell.angle_gamma   90.00
#
_symmetry.space_group_name_H-M   'P 1'
#
loop_
_entity.id
_entity.type
_entity.pdbx_description
1 polymer ?
#
loop_
_entity_poly.entity_id
_entity_poly.type
_entity_poly.pdbx_seq_one_letter_code
_entity_poly.pdbx_strand_id
1 'polypeptide(L)'
;MILTESYVRKLADQVLAHVDAPADSALMLEGSIAEGFGNSGSDIDFLLVCQQEADMPTMPSIFFIDGRRVEIRTRTIRQVTEHLKAVAAFVGSTPRRIVRLDEHLLNRCQRFLRGHIVRNSQVIHGIRKHLALGDFATVMTHWWGEHARQSARYAVCMLALGQAEVAAVWAKASLLQAAKSFAARAGETYLEPKWISLQLHRMDDDERVRRYWEVTDSSRHHGSSADHAMRCISLVHDLGVRGCENTPQKLLVDRTSDVTTWRIGDRVHLVRNKEDVFVLGQAAAVVWRHMVWQRPVATIRQAAVTAGVEQAGTIIAVLARYGLIQVTWQGTAITPVLPMASPGGTVTPRPAAVDPPLLDLRGATASSSDAIDLVAVPARRFGAAAMAMVWGNIMVENAIEDMRGALDRQQWRVAELTARRAVDGGLRALLSACGVNPLPPDAELVHRGDMVGPWAREILSAAEQLHRVGVSDPVQGKALLERVNYFVSLIRAVCGADSFPASFDSASNWQTTLDISYDWLRLGAYLDAAIPIEEARDLLSSGGAQPYIAPGASRGLATAGGTQ
;
A
#
# COMPACT_ATOMS: atom_id res chain seq x y z
N MET A 1 15.37 17.60 14.93
CA MET A 1 16.21 16.85 13.97
C MET A 1 17.15 15.95 14.77
N ILE A 2 17.31 14.69 14.36
CA ILE A 2 18.02 13.65 15.13
C ILE A 2 19.52 13.63 14.82
N LEU A 3 19.90 14.09 13.62
CA LEU A 3 21.29 14.27 13.22
C LEU A 3 21.77 15.69 13.56
N THR A 4 23.08 15.84 13.83
CA THR A 4 23.66 17.17 14.02
C THR A 4 23.74 17.90 12.67
N GLU A 5 23.61 19.22 12.69
CA GLU A 5 23.70 20.03 11.47
C GLU A 5 25.05 19.87 10.78
N SER A 6 26.14 19.76 11.55
CA SER A 6 27.49 19.52 11.03
C SER A 6 27.61 18.19 10.27
N TYR A 7 26.98 17.14 10.78
CA TYR A 7 26.96 15.83 10.12
C TYR A 7 26.14 15.87 8.83
N VAL A 8 24.95 16.49 8.87
CA VAL A 8 24.10 16.64 7.67
C VAL A 8 24.81 17.43 6.58
N ARG A 9 25.52 18.52 6.92
CA ARG A 9 26.30 19.32 5.96
C ARG A 9 27.45 18.51 5.35
N LYS A 10 28.24 17.81 6.18
CA LYS A 10 29.33 16.94 5.69
C LYS A 10 28.80 15.90 4.69
N LEU A 11 27.70 15.22 5.04
CA LEU A 11 27.12 14.20 4.19
C LEU A 11 26.53 14.78 2.90
N ALA A 12 25.88 15.94 3.00
CA ALA A 12 25.41 16.67 1.83
C ALA A 12 26.57 16.98 0.86
N ASP A 13 27.71 17.45 1.35
CA ASP A 13 28.88 17.73 0.50
C ASP A 13 29.41 16.46 -0.20
N GLN A 14 29.43 15.32 0.50
CA GLN A 14 29.81 14.02 -0.08
C GLN A 14 28.84 13.57 -1.18
N VAL A 15 27.53 13.70 -0.95
CA VAL A 15 26.51 13.33 -1.95
C VAL A 15 26.57 14.25 -3.17
N LEU A 16 26.71 15.56 -2.96
CA LEU A 16 26.76 16.54 -4.05
C LEU A 16 27.96 16.31 -4.97
N ALA A 17 29.07 15.76 -4.45
CA ALA A 17 30.22 15.37 -5.24
C ALA A 17 29.95 14.18 -6.20
N HIS A 18 28.83 13.46 -6.03
CA HIS A 18 28.43 12.36 -6.90
C HIS A 18 27.39 12.72 -7.96
N VAL A 19 26.73 13.89 -7.87
CA VAL A 19 25.58 14.22 -8.73
C VAL A 19 25.78 15.48 -9.60
N ASP A 20 27.01 15.98 -9.70
CA ASP A 20 27.40 17.18 -10.48
C ASP A 20 26.41 18.35 -10.33
N ALA A 21 26.03 18.64 -9.07
CA ALA A 21 24.99 19.63 -8.78
C ALA A 21 25.43 21.06 -9.16
N PRO A 22 24.61 21.81 -9.92
CA PRO A 22 24.88 23.22 -10.20
C PRO A 22 25.07 24.04 -8.92
N ALA A 23 25.98 25.02 -8.94
CA ALA A 23 26.37 25.77 -7.75
C ALA A 23 25.23 26.60 -7.11
N ASP A 24 24.23 26.97 -7.89
CA ASP A 24 23.03 27.70 -7.49
C ASP A 24 21.89 26.80 -7.00
N SER A 25 22.06 25.47 -7.04
CA SER A 25 21.06 24.52 -6.56
C SER A 25 20.77 24.68 -5.06
N ALA A 26 19.52 24.42 -4.68
CA ALA A 26 19.11 24.31 -3.30
C ALA A 26 19.07 22.85 -2.86
N LEU A 27 19.36 22.61 -1.58
CA LEU A 27 19.36 21.27 -1.00
C LEU A 27 18.57 21.25 0.30
N MET A 28 17.72 20.24 0.45
CA MET A 28 16.91 20.01 1.63
C MET A 28 17.09 18.58 2.14
N LEU A 29 17.16 18.42 3.45
CA LEU A 29 16.92 17.15 4.12
C LEU A 29 15.41 17.00 4.31
N GLU A 30 14.84 15.88 3.89
CA GLU A 30 13.41 15.60 4.00
C GLU A 30 13.16 14.26 4.71
N GLY A 31 11.92 13.78 4.68
CA GLY A 31 11.56 12.49 5.27
C GLY A 31 11.56 12.48 6.80
N SER A 32 11.65 11.28 7.37
CA SER A 32 11.41 11.03 8.80
C SER A 32 12.44 11.70 9.70
N ILE A 33 13.71 11.82 9.25
CA ILE A 33 14.79 12.45 10.02
C ILE A 33 14.56 13.97 10.14
N ALA A 34 14.13 14.62 9.05
CA ALA A 34 13.84 16.06 9.05
C ALA A 34 12.73 16.40 10.04
N GLU A 35 11.70 15.56 10.10
CA GLU A 35 10.53 15.72 10.98
C GLU A 35 10.79 15.29 12.44
N GLY A 36 11.95 14.69 12.72
CA GLY A 36 12.31 14.22 14.05
C GLY A 36 11.66 12.89 14.45
N PHE A 37 11.20 12.10 13.49
CA PHE A 37 10.65 10.76 13.70
C PHE A 37 11.68 9.64 13.49
N GLY A 38 12.69 9.88 12.66
CA GLY A 38 13.65 8.86 12.22
C GLY A 38 14.43 8.15 13.34
N ASN A 39 15.22 7.16 12.98
CA ASN A 39 16.06 6.39 13.89
C ASN A 39 17.38 5.98 13.19
N SER A 40 18.19 5.11 13.81
CA SER A 40 19.45 4.66 13.23
C SER A 40 19.31 3.74 12.02
N GLY A 41 18.13 3.21 11.71
CA GLY A 41 17.86 2.52 10.44
C GLY A 41 17.13 3.39 9.42
N SER A 42 16.83 4.65 9.74
CA SER A 42 16.24 5.55 8.76
C SER A 42 17.27 5.96 7.71
N ASP A 43 16.82 5.94 6.47
CA ASP A 43 17.50 6.54 5.34
C ASP A 43 17.65 8.06 5.51
N ILE A 44 18.69 8.59 4.87
CA ILE A 44 18.91 10.02 4.79
C ILE A 44 18.41 10.48 3.43
N ASP A 45 17.27 11.14 3.43
CA ASP A 45 16.63 11.65 2.22
C ASP A 45 17.01 13.11 1.94
N PHE A 46 17.69 13.34 0.83
CA PHE A 46 17.92 14.66 0.27
C PHE A 46 17.00 14.95 -0.92
N LEU A 47 16.57 16.20 -1.02
CA LEU A 47 15.96 16.77 -2.21
C LEU A 47 16.86 17.89 -2.75
N LEU A 48 17.42 17.67 -3.93
CA LEU A 48 18.14 18.67 -4.71
C LEU A 48 17.16 19.39 -5.63
N VAL A 49 17.12 20.71 -5.54
CA VAL A 49 16.29 21.58 -6.38
C VAL A 49 17.17 22.40 -7.30
N CYS A 50 17.12 22.10 -8.60
CA CYS A 50 17.96 22.72 -9.61
C CYS A 50 17.20 23.79 -10.39
N GLN A 51 17.93 24.80 -10.88
CA GLN A 51 17.43 25.76 -11.84
C GLN A 51 17.75 25.27 -13.26
N GLN A 52 16.89 24.41 -13.81
CA GLN A 52 17.03 23.83 -15.14
C GLN A 52 15.65 23.80 -15.84
N GLU A 53 15.65 23.83 -17.18
CA GLU A 53 14.41 23.79 -17.98
C GLU A 53 13.84 22.38 -18.11
N ALA A 54 14.70 21.39 -18.36
CA ALA A 54 14.31 20.00 -18.54
C ALA A 54 13.83 19.37 -17.22
N ASP A 55 12.80 18.53 -17.32
CA ASP A 55 12.31 17.79 -16.15
C ASP A 55 13.34 16.77 -15.65
N MET A 56 13.45 16.68 -14.33
CA MET A 56 14.33 15.74 -13.65
C MET A 56 13.58 14.43 -13.34
N PRO A 57 14.28 13.28 -13.33
CA PRO A 57 13.67 11.97 -13.11
C PRO A 57 12.99 11.88 -11.75
N THR A 58 11.91 11.10 -11.67
CA THR A 58 11.16 10.90 -10.43
C THR A 58 11.92 10.01 -9.45
N MET A 59 12.57 8.96 -9.96
CA MET A 59 13.38 7.98 -9.23
C MET A 59 14.51 8.64 -8.43
N PRO A 60 14.66 8.33 -7.13
CA PRO A 60 15.83 8.75 -6.36
C PRO A 60 17.08 8.00 -6.79
N SER A 61 18.25 8.60 -6.57
CA SER A 61 19.52 7.88 -6.60
C SER A 61 19.89 7.45 -5.20
N ILE A 62 20.27 6.19 -5.05
CA ILE A 62 20.65 5.59 -3.77
C ILE A 62 22.17 5.44 -3.72
N PHE A 63 22.76 6.06 -2.70
CA PHE A 63 24.17 5.99 -2.38
C PHE A 63 24.39 5.32 -1.02
N PHE A 64 25.54 4.68 -0.86
CA PHE A 64 25.98 4.06 0.39
C PHE A 64 27.21 4.81 0.90
N ILE A 65 27.00 5.79 1.78
CA ILE A 65 28.04 6.72 2.25
C ILE A 65 28.17 6.61 3.76
N ASP A 66 29.39 6.49 4.28
CA ASP A 66 29.66 6.34 5.72
C ASP A 66 28.80 5.23 6.38
N GLY A 67 28.55 4.13 5.66
CA GLY A 67 27.73 2.99 6.12
C GLY A 67 26.23 3.28 6.21
N ARG A 68 25.74 4.34 5.53
CA ARG A 68 24.34 4.76 5.51
C ARG A 68 23.77 4.69 4.10
N ARG A 69 22.50 4.31 3.98
CA ARG A 69 21.70 4.57 2.78
C ARG A 69 21.35 6.06 2.71
N VAL A 70 21.80 6.72 1.65
CA VAL A 70 21.50 8.12 1.35
C VAL A 70 20.77 8.19 0.02
N GLU A 71 19.55 8.69 0.05
CA GLU A 71 18.73 8.88 -1.15
C GLU A 71 18.78 10.34 -1.55
N ILE A 72 19.01 10.63 -2.82
CA ILE A 72 18.86 11.98 -3.37
C ILE A 72 17.82 11.98 -4.48
N ARG A 73 16.78 12.77 -4.28
CA ARG A 73 15.78 13.11 -5.30
C ARG A 73 16.19 14.42 -5.92
N THR A 74 16.01 14.55 -7.24
CA THR A 74 16.27 15.82 -7.92
C THR A 74 15.03 16.33 -8.62
N ARG A 75 14.72 17.61 -8.45
CA ARG A 75 13.60 18.29 -9.13
C ARG A 75 14.02 19.65 -9.62
N THR A 76 13.34 20.16 -10.63
CA THR A 76 13.47 21.57 -10.99
C THR A 76 12.64 22.46 -10.08
N ILE A 77 13.00 23.75 -9.98
CA ILE A 77 12.16 24.77 -9.32
C ILE A 77 10.74 24.77 -9.90
N ARG A 78 10.60 24.58 -11.22
CA ARG A 78 9.32 24.49 -11.93
C ARG A 78 8.48 23.32 -11.42
N GLN A 79 9.02 22.10 -11.43
CA GLN A 79 8.30 20.90 -10.99
C GLN A 79 7.77 21.03 -9.56
N VAL A 80 8.61 21.48 -8.62
CA VAL A 80 8.18 21.63 -7.21
C VAL A 80 7.11 22.71 -7.08
N THR A 81 7.26 23.82 -7.81
CA THR A 81 6.27 24.90 -7.82
C THR A 81 4.93 24.44 -8.39
N GLU A 82 4.94 23.68 -9.48
CA GLU A 82 3.75 23.09 -10.10
C GLU A 82 3.05 22.12 -9.15
N HIS A 83 3.79 21.29 -8.42
CA HIS A 83 3.23 20.40 -7.40
C HIS A 83 2.50 21.16 -6.29
N LEU A 84 3.13 22.20 -5.72
CA LEU A 84 2.51 23.01 -4.67
C LEU A 84 1.26 23.74 -5.19
N LYS A 85 1.31 24.31 -6.40
CA LYS A 85 0.16 24.97 -7.04
C LYS A 85 -0.97 23.99 -7.32
N ALA A 86 -0.66 22.77 -7.74
CA ALA A 86 -1.65 21.72 -7.98
C ALA A 86 -2.43 21.39 -6.71
N VAL A 87 -1.75 21.28 -5.56
CA VAL A 87 -2.43 21.07 -4.26
C VAL A 87 -3.16 22.34 -3.80
N ALA A 88 -2.57 23.51 -3.97
CA ALA A 88 -3.19 24.79 -3.61
C ALA A 88 -4.53 25.03 -4.33
N ALA A 89 -4.68 24.55 -5.57
CA ALA A 89 -5.94 24.64 -6.33
C ALA A 89 -7.12 23.86 -5.70
N PHE A 90 -6.86 22.98 -4.72
CA PHE A 90 -7.89 22.25 -3.99
C PHE A 90 -8.23 22.86 -2.62
N VAL A 91 -7.55 23.93 -2.21
CA VAL A 91 -7.90 24.67 -1.00
C VAL A 91 -9.32 25.23 -1.14
N GLY A 92 -10.16 25.00 -0.14
CA GLY A 92 -11.59 25.36 -0.18
C GLY A 92 -12.46 24.44 -1.06
N SER A 93 -11.91 23.40 -1.68
CA SER A 93 -12.70 22.40 -2.42
C SER A 93 -13.44 21.45 -1.47
N THR A 94 -14.46 20.77 -2.00
CA THR A 94 -15.18 19.75 -1.22
C THR A 94 -14.31 18.52 -0.95
N PRO A 95 -14.52 17.78 0.16
CA PRO A 95 -13.78 16.56 0.45
C PRO A 95 -13.83 15.51 -0.67
N ARG A 96 -14.97 15.39 -1.37
CA ARG A 96 -15.15 14.49 -2.53
C ARG A 96 -14.25 14.82 -3.71
N ARG A 97 -13.88 16.10 -3.88
CA ARG A 97 -12.92 16.52 -4.92
C ARG A 97 -11.50 16.31 -4.42
N ILE A 98 -11.22 16.67 -3.16
CA ILE A 98 -9.91 16.54 -2.52
C ILE A 98 -9.40 15.10 -2.53
N VAL A 99 -10.25 14.10 -2.25
CA VAL A 99 -9.84 12.67 -2.21
C VAL A 99 -9.28 12.15 -3.54
N ARG A 100 -9.50 12.87 -4.65
CA ARG A 100 -8.93 12.53 -5.98
C ARG A 100 -7.48 12.99 -6.16
N LEU A 101 -6.94 13.76 -5.20
CA LEU A 101 -5.53 14.11 -5.21
C LEU A 101 -4.68 12.86 -5.07
N ASP A 102 -3.68 12.76 -5.94
CA ASP A 102 -2.67 11.71 -5.93
C ASP A 102 -1.86 11.74 -4.63
N GLU A 103 -1.67 10.57 -4.03
CA GLU A 103 -0.98 10.46 -2.74
C GLU A 103 0.52 10.78 -2.86
N HIS A 104 1.15 10.46 -3.99
CA HIS A 104 2.56 10.77 -4.21
C HIS A 104 2.79 12.28 -4.33
N LEU A 105 1.87 12.99 -5.01
CA LEU A 105 1.86 14.45 -5.03
C LEU A 105 1.74 15.02 -3.60
N LEU A 106 0.80 14.53 -2.80
CA LEU A 106 0.63 14.97 -1.41
C LEU A 106 1.90 14.69 -0.57
N ASN A 107 2.50 13.51 -0.73
CA ASN A 107 3.74 13.12 -0.04
C ASN A 107 4.90 14.06 -0.41
N ARG A 108 5.09 14.35 -1.70
CA ARG A 108 6.13 15.28 -2.18
C ARG A 108 5.93 16.69 -1.62
N CYS A 109 4.70 17.21 -1.64
CA CYS A 109 4.38 18.51 -1.07
C CYS A 109 4.62 18.57 0.45
N GLN A 110 4.19 17.53 1.17
CA GLN A 110 4.41 17.40 2.61
C GLN A 110 5.90 17.46 2.96
N ARG A 111 6.70 16.59 2.34
CA ARG A 111 8.16 16.48 2.53
C ARG A 111 8.86 17.80 2.23
N PHE A 112 8.48 18.48 1.14
CA PHE A 112 9.03 19.78 0.79
C PHE A 112 8.66 20.89 1.79
N LEU A 113 7.40 20.97 2.22
CA LEU A 113 6.94 22.00 3.14
C LEU A 113 7.55 21.87 4.53
N ARG A 114 7.85 20.64 4.98
CA ARG A 114 8.40 20.34 6.32
C ARG A 114 9.89 20.04 6.35
N GLY A 115 10.53 19.87 5.20
CA GLY A 115 11.97 19.58 5.11
C GLY A 115 12.87 20.64 5.76
N HIS A 116 14.06 20.22 6.17
CA HIS A 116 15.10 21.07 6.72
C HIS A 116 16.02 21.58 5.61
N ILE A 117 16.21 22.90 5.55
CA ILE A 117 17.03 23.53 4.50
C ILE A 117 18.50 23.37 4.84
N VAL A 118 19.27 22.78 3.94
CA VAL A 118 20.72 22.59 4.09
C VAL A 118 21.50 23.65 3.33
N ARG A 119 21.06 23.98 2.10
CA ARG A 119 21.71 24.95 1.20
C ARG A 119 20.69 25.80 0.44
N ASN A 120 21.06 27.05 0.19
CA ASN A 120 20.30 28.05 -0.58
C ASN A 120 18.85 28.24 -0.09
N SER A 121 18.71 28.83 1.10
CA SER A 121 17.40 29.04 1.73
C SER A 121 16.49 29.99 0.97
N GLN A 122 17.04 30.92 0.20
CA GLN A 122 16.25 31.89 -0.56
C GLN A 122 15.37 31.21 -1.61
N VAL A 123 15.93 30.24 -2.36
CA VAL A 123 15.18 29.46 -3.36
C VAL A 123 14.05 28.69 -2.69
N ILE A 124 14.33 27.96 -1.61
CA ILE A 124 13.32 27.15 -0.92
C ILE A 124 12.20 28.01 -0.33
N HIS A 125 12.54 29.11 0.36
CA HIS A 125 11.53 30.03 0.88
C HIS A 125 10.71 30.68 -0.23
N GLY A 126 11.31 30.95 -1.40
CA GLY A 126 10.59 31.43 -2.58
C GLY A 126 9.51 30.44 -3.03
N ILE A 127 9.86 29.16 -3.17
CA ILE A 127 8.94 28.11 -3.62
C ILE A 127 7.82 27.86 -2.59
N ARG A 128 8.15 27.84 -1.29
CA ARG A 128 7.16 27.61 -0.20
C ARG A 128 6.03 28.64 -0.15
N LYS A 129 6.20 29.82 -0.75
CA LYS A 129 5.12 30.84 -0.84
C LYS A 129 3.92 30.39 -1.66
N HIS A 130 4.06 29.34 -2.49
CA HIS A 130 2.97 28.85 -3.34
C HIS A 130 1.92 28.01 -2.60
N LEU A 131 2.19 27.55 -1.37
CA LEU A 131 1.24 26.81 -0.56
C LEU A 131 1.56 26.97 0.92
N ALA A 132 0.65 27.60 1.68
CA ALA A 132 0.81 27.71 3.12
C ALA A 132 0.64 26.34 3.79
N LEU A 133 1.41 26.09 4.84
CA LEU A 133 1.37 24.83 5.58
C LEU A 133 -0.01 24.58 6.23
N GLY A 134 -0.69 25.62 6.70
CA GLY A 134 -2.05 25.50 7.26
C GLY A 134 -3.09 25.10 6.21
N ASP A 135 -2.96 25.60 4.99
CA ASP A 135 -3.81 25.22 3.86
C ASP A 135 -3.57 23.75 3.48
N PHE A 136 -2.29 23.34 3.42
CA PHE A 136 -1.93 21.95 3.21
C PHE A 136 -2.52 21.03 4.30
N ALA A 137 -2.42 21.43 5.57
CA ALA A 137 -3.01 20.69 6.69
C ALA A 137 -4.54 20.54 6.58
N THR A 138 -5.22 21.56 6.06
CA THR A 138 -6.67 21.51 5.78
C THR A 138 -6.97 20.52 4.66
N VAL A 139 -6.21 20.53 3.56
CA VAL A 139 -6.33 19.55 2.48
C VAL A 139 -6.12 18.13 3.02
N MET A 140 -5.05 17.92 3.80
CA MET A 140 -4.74 16.61 4.39
C MET A 140 -5.82 16.11 5.35
N THR A 141 -6.40 17.00 6.15
CA THR A 141 -7.53 16.69 7.03
C THR A 141 -8.70 16.10 6.24
N HIS A 142 -9.09 16.75 5.15
CA HIS A 142 -10.21 16.32 4.33
C HIS A 142 -9.91 15.07 3.52
N TRP A 143 -8.69 14.97 3.00
CA TRP A 143 -8.23 13.81 2.24
C TRP A 143 -8.27 12.53 3.10
N TRP A 144 -7.61 12.54 4.26
CA TRP A 144 -7.67 11.42 5.21
C TRP A 144 -9.08 11.14 5.73
N GLY A 145 -9.86 12.19 5.98
CA GLY A 145 -11.24 12.06 6.47
C GLY A 145 -12.18 11.40 5.47
N GLU A 146 -12.01 11.63 4.18
CA GLU A 146 -12.79 10.93 3.14
C GLU A 146 -12.36 9.46 3.02
N HIS A 147 -11.05 9.16 3.02
CA HIS A 147 -10.59 7.76 3.04
C HIS A 147 -11.13 7.00 4.26
N ALA A 148 -11.05 7.60 5.45
CA ALA A 148 -11.60 7.03 6.67
C ALA A 148 -13.09 6.70 6.53
N ARG A 149 -13.88 7.64 5.97
CA ARG A 149 -15.31 7.46 5.73
C ARG A 149 -15.58 6.29 4.78
N GLN A 150 -14.85 6.18 3.68
CA GLN A 150 -15.03 5.10 2.71
C GLN A 150 -14.69 3.73 3.31
N SER A 151 -13.58 3.64 4.04
CA SER A 151 -13.17 2.42 4.75
C SER A 151 -14.19 2.00 5.82
N ALA A 152 -14.75 2.94 6.59
CA ALA A 152 -15.80 2.65 7.58
C ALA A 152 -17.09 2.14 6.91
N ARG A 153 -17.51 2.77 5.81
CA ARG A 153 -18.70 2.31 5.05
C ARG A 153 -18.51 0.90 4.50
N TYR A 154 -17.30 0.57 4.03
CA TYR A 154 -16.97 -0.78 3.60
C TYR A 154 -17.00 -1.76 4.78
N ALA A 155 -16.49 -1.39 5.95
CA ALA A 155 -16.60 -2.20 7.16
C ALA A 155 -18.07 -2.47 7.55
N VAL A 156 -18.94 -1.45 7.50
CA VAL A 156 -20.40 -1.63 7.71
C VAL A 156 -21.01 -2.58 6.68
N CYS A 157 -20.56 -2.52 5.42
CA CYS A 157 -20.98 -3.48 4.39
C CYS A 157 -20.58 -4.91 4.74
N MET A 158 -19.34 -5.12 5.16
CA MET A 158 -18.86 -6.44 5.57
C MET A 158 -19.62 -6.98 6.78
N LEU A 159 -19.95 -6.13 7.77
CA LEU A 159 -20.85 -6.51 8.88
C LEU A 159 -22.22 -6.96 8.39
N ALA A 160 -22.85 -6.21 7.48
CA ALA A 160 -24.16 -6.55 6.92
C ALA A 160 -24.14 -7.90 6.16
N LEU A 161 -22.99 -8.24 5.57
CA LEU A 161 -22.73 -9.50 4.88
C LEU A 161 -22.30 -10.64 5.82
N GLY A 162 -22.17 -10.40 7.12
CA GLY A 162 -21.71 -11.40 8.09
C GLY A 162 -20.21 -11.67 8.05
N GLN A 163 -19.42 -10.82 7.38
CA GLN A 163 -17.97 -10.93 7.25
C GLN A 163 -17.26 -10.15 8.37
N ALA A 164 -17.47 -10.59 9.62
CA ALA A 164 -17.05 -9.83 10.80
C ALA A 164 -15.53 -9.61 10.91
N GLU A 165 -14.72 -10.60 10.50
CA GLU A 165 -13.25 -10.47 10.51
C GLU A 165 -12.76 -9.41 9.51
N VAL A 166 -13.25 -9.47 8.28
CA VAL A 166 -12.95 -8.46 7.24
C VAL A 166 -13.46 -7.08 7.67
N ALA A 167 -14.62 -7.01 8.32
CA ALA A 167 -15.13 -5.76 8.85
C ALA A 167 -14.21 -5.15 9.92
N ALA A 168 -13.70 -5.97 10.85
CA ALA A 168 -12.79 -5.52 11.91
C ALA A 168 -11.50 -4.91 11.34
N VAL A 169 -10.93 -5.57 10.33
CA VAL A 169 -9.76 -5.11 9.58
C VAL A 169 -9.99 -3.72 8.98
N TRP A 170 -11.07 -3.54 8.21
CA TRP A 170 -11.37 -2.26 7.57
C TRP A 170 -11.79 -1.17 8.55
N ALA A 171 -12.45 -1.54 9.65
CA ALA A 171 -12.78 -0.60 10.71
C ALA A 171 -11.51 -0.09 11.41
N LYS A 172 -10.52 -0.96 11.64
CA LYS A 172 -9.21 -0.57 12.18
C LYS A 172 -8.45 0.34 11.20
N ALA A 173 -8.48 0.03 9.90
CA ALA A 173 -7.88 0.88 8.88
C ALA A 173 -8.56 2.25 8.80
N SER A 174 -9.90 2.29 8.85
CA SER A 174 -10.67 3.53 8.94
C SER A 174 -10.30 4.35 10.17
N LEU A 175 -10.13 3.70 11.32
CA LEU A 175 -9.72 4.34 12.56
C LEU A 175 -8.32 4.97 12.46
N LEU A 176 -7.36 4.28 11.84
CA LEU A 176 -6.04 4.85 11.53
C LEU A 176 -6.16 6.09 10.63
N GLN A 177 -6.94 6.01 9.55
CA GLN A 177 -7.16 7.13 8.64
C GLN A 177 -7.85 8.32 9.34
N ALA A 178 -8.80 8.04 10.25
CA ALA A 178 -9.44 9.06 11.07
C ALA A 178 -8.46 9.71 12.05
N ALA A 179 -7.55 8.94 12.65
CA ALA A 179 -6.48 9.46 13.50
C ALA A 179 -5.50 10.34 12.70
N LYS A 180 -5.18 10.00 11.44
CA LYS A 180 -4.40 10.87 10.54
C LYS A 180 -5.13 12.16 10.20
N SER A 181 -6.43 12.10 9.94
CA SER A 181 -7.26 13.30 9.75
C SER A 181 -7.28 14.17 11.01
N PHE A 182 -7.35 13.56 12.19
CA PHE A 182 -7.29 14.26 13.48
C PHE A 182 -5.93 14.92 13.73
N ALA A 183 -4.83 14.21 13.50
CA ALA A 183 -3.47 14.75 13.59
C ALA A 183 -3.25 15.91 12.62
N ALA A 184 -3.71 15.79 11.37
CA ALA A 184 -3.59 16.84 10.36
C ALA A 184 -4.29 18.15 10.77
N ARG A 185 -5.42 18.08 11.51
CA ARG A 185 -6.08 19.29 12.06
C ARG A 185 -5.23 20.04 13.09
N ALA A 186 -4.39 19.32 13.82
CA ALA A 186 -3.41 19.91 14.73
C ALA A 186 -2.11 20.33 14.02
N GLY A 187 -2.04 20.20 12.70
CA GLY A 187 -0.87 20.52 11.89
C GLY A 187 0.10 19.36 11.67
N GLU A 188 -0.13 18.18 12.25
CA GLU A 188 0.68 16.99 12.03
C GLU A 188 0.32 16.34 10.69
N THR A 189 1.05 16.70 9.63
CA THR A 189 0.70 16.34 8.24
C THR A 189 1.55 15.26 7.62
N TYR A 190 2.54 14.71 8.34
CA TYR A 190 3.41 13.66 7.83
C TYR A 190 2.58 12.50 7.28
N LEU A 191 2.82 12.02 6.06
CA LEU A 191 1.85 11.16 5.40
C LEU A 191 1.92 9.71 5.91
N GLU A 192 3.13 9.21 6.11
CA GLU A 192 3.38 7.80 6.39
C GLU A 192 2.70 7.31 7.69
N PRO A 193 1.89 6.23 7.63
CA PRO A 193 1.18 5.71 8.80
C PRO A 193 2.07 5.09 9.89
N LYS A 194 3.27 4.57 9.57
CA LYS A 194 4.16 3.91 10.56
C LYS A 194 4.57 4.83 11.73
N TRP A 195 4.49 6.15 11.52
CA TRP A 195 4.83 7.17 12.51
C TRP A 195 3.63 7.74 13.27
N ILE A 196 2.44 7.15 13.15
CA ILE A 196 1.24 7.65 13.83
C ILE A 196 1.44 7.74 15.35
N SER A 197 2.20 6.82 15.95
CA SER A 197 2.50 6.83 17.37
C SER A 197 3.19 8.12 17.82
N LEU A 198 4.20 8.56 17.08
CA LEU A 198 4.96 9.78 17.38
C LEU A 198 4.16 11.05 17.05
N GLN A 199 3.35 11.02 15.99
CA GLN A 199 2.44 12.13 15.65
C GLN A 199 1.40 12.34 16.75
N LEU A 200 0.73 11.28 17.22
CA LEU A 200 -0.27 11.37 18.28
C LEU A 200 0.35 11.74 19.64
N HIS A 201 1.60 11.36 19.91
CA HIS A 201 2.30 11.74 21.13
C HIS A 201 2.49 13.27 21.27
N ARG A 202 2.57 14.00 20.15
CA ARG A 202 2.68 15.47 20.14
C ARG A 202 1.35 16.19 20.43
N MET A 203 0.24 15.44 20.53
CA MET A 203 -1.10 16.00 20.73
C MET A 203 -1.52 16.06 22.21
N ASP A 204 -0.56 15.93 23.15
CA ASP A 204 -0.78 15.87 24.61
C ASP A 204 -1.74 14.75 25.07
N ASP A 205 -2.17 14.76 26.34
CA ASP A 205 -3.04 13.74 26.95
C ASP A 205 -4.52 13.86 26.51
N ASP A 206 -4.74 13.93 25.20
CA ASP A 206 -6.08 13.95 24.60
C ASP A 206 -6.78 12.60 24.83
N GLU A 207 -7.98 12.64 25.40
CA GLU A 207 -8.79 11.46 25.69
C GLU A 207 -9.01 10.58 24.45
N ARG A 208 -9.15 11.19 23.26
CA ARG A 208 -9.36 10.43 22.01
C ARG A 208 -8.12 9.66 21.61
N VAL A 209 -6.92 10.19 21.91
CA VAL A 209 -5.66 9.48 21.69
C VAL A 209 -5.55 8.28 22.63
N ARG A 210 -5.92 8.43 23.91
CA ARG A 210 -5.98 7.28 24.84
C ARG A 210 -6.96 6.21 24.36
N ARG A 211 -8.17 6.61 23.99
CA ARG A 211 -9.20 5.69 23.44
C ARG A 211 -8.75 5.01 22.14
N TYR A 212 -8.02 5.72 21.28
CA TYR A 212 -7.42 5.13 20.07
C TYR A 212 -6.49 3.97 20.42
N TRP A 213 -5.62 4.14 21.40
CA TRP A 213 -4.73 3.06 21.84
C TRP A 213 -5.49 1.93 22.54
N GLU A 214 -6.50 2.23 23.35
CA GLU A 214 -7.35 1.20 23.99
C GLU A 214 -8.14 0.36 22.99
N VAL A 215 -8.53 0.93 21.85
CA VAL A 215 -9.26 0.20 20.79
C VAL A 215 -8.30 -0.59 19.90
N THR A 216 -7.11 -0.05 19.60
CA THR A 216 -6.17 -0.66 18.65
C THR A 216 -5.22 -1.69 19.26
N ASP A 217 -5.07 -1.70 20.59
CA ASP A 217 -4.27 -2.69 21.32
C ASP A 217 -4.89 -4.09 21.22
N SER A 218 -4.27 -4.96 20.43
CA SER A 218 -4.71 -6.33 20.19
C SER A 218 -4.59 -7.23 21.42
N SER A 219 -3.69 -6.91 22.36
CA SER A 219 -3.51 -7.71 23.59
C SER A 219 -4.69 -7.58 24.56
N ARG A 220 -5.49 -6.52 24.41
CA ARG A 220 -6.64 -6.21 25.27
C ARG A 220 -7.99 -6.54 24.62
N HIS A 221 -7.98 -7.17 23.44
CA HIS A 221 -9.21 -7.46 22.73
C HIS A 221 -9.83 -8.79 23.20
N HIS A 222 -10.85 -8.70 24.06
CA HIS A 222 -11.60 -9.86 24.58
C HIS A 222 -13.02 -9.99 23.99
N GLY A 223 -13.29 -9.36 22.85
CA GLY A 223 -14.62 -9.34 22.20
C GLY A 223 -14.64 -10.00 20.82
N SER A 224 -15.84 -10.09 20.23
CA SER A 224 -16.00 -10.58 18.87
C SER A 224 -15.44 -9.59 17.83
N SER A 225 -15.05 -10.06 16.65
CA SER A 225 -14.62 -9.19 15.54
C SER A 225 -15.68 -8.14 15.17
N ALA A 226 -16.96 -8.47 15.30
CA ALA A 226 -18.05 -7.54 15.06
C ALA A 226 -18.07 -6.41 16.09
N ASP A 227 -17.90 -6.74 17.37
CA ASP A 227 -17.82 -5.73 18.45
C ASP A 227 -16.58 -4.84 18.27
N HIS A 228 -15.45 -5.43 17.86
CA HIS A 228 -14.25 -4.65 17.53
C HIS A 228 -14.53 -3.63 16.43
N ALA A 229 -15.13 -4.09 15.33
CA ALA A 229 -15.46 -3.25 14.19
C ALA A 229 -16.36 -2.08 14.62
N MET A 230 -17.38 -2.36 15.43
CA MET A 230 -18.30 -1.35 15.96
C MET A 230 -17.61 -0.33 16.86
N ARG A 231 -16.71 -0.76 17.75
CA ARG A 231 -15.90 0.17 18.58
C ARG A 231 -15.02 1.08 17.73
N CYS A 232 -14.37 0.53 16.70
CA CYS A 232 -13.58 1.31 15.76
C CYS A 232 -14.43 2.35 15.01
N ILE A 233 -15.57 1.93 14.44
CA ILE A 233 -16.49 2.83 13.71
C ILE A 233 -17.03 3.94 14.63
N SER A 234 -17.34 3.63 15.88
CA SER A 234 -17.77 4.64 16.85
C SER A 234 -16.66 5.68 17.10
N LEU A 235 -15.42 5.24 17.27
CA LEU A 235 -14.30 6.16 17.52
C LEU A 235 -13.92 6.99 16.29
N VAL A 236 -14.12 6.47 15.06
CA VAL A 236 -13.99 7.23 13.81
C VAL A 236 -14.90 8.47 13.82
N HIS A 237 -16.15 8.31 14.29
CA HIS A 237 -17.07 9.43 14.45
C HIS A 237 -16.59 10.44 15.50
N ASP A 238 -16.10 9.98 16.65
CA ASP A 238 -15.57 10.83 17.73
C ASP A 238 -14.30 11.59 17.31
N LEU A 239 -13.51 11.02 16.39
CA LEU A 239 -12.39 11.69 15.71
C LEU A 239 -12.85 12.65 14.60
N GLY A 240 -14.15 12.92 14.47
CA GLY A 240 -14.70 13.96 13.59
C GLY A 240 -15.07 13.51 12.18
N VAL A 241 -15.01 12.20 11.87
CA VAL A 241 -15.38 11.67 10.56
C VAL A 241 -16.84 11.19 10.56
N ARG A 242 -17.74 12.00 9.99
CA ARG A 242 -19.19 11.72 9.92
C ARG A 242 -19.63 11.00 8.65
N GLY A 243 -20.87 10.48 8.63
CA GLY A 243 -21.51 9.91 7.43
C GLY A 243 -21.10 8.46 7.15
N CYS A 244 -20.64 7.76 8.17
CA CYS A 244 -20.24 6.35 8.15
C CYS A 244 -20.77 5.59 9.38
N GLU A 245 -21.88 6.07 9.95
CA GLU A 245 -22.57 5.44 11.07
C GLU A 245 -23.04 4.03 10.69
N ASN A 246 -23.22 3.11 11.64
CA ASN A 246 -23.71 1.76 11.33
C ASN A 246 -25.20 1.78 10.90
N THR A 247 -25.44 2.04 9.61
CA THR A 247 -26.78 2.12 9.01
C THR A 247 -26.84 1.25 7.75
N PRO A 248 -26.96 -0.09 7.88
CA PRO A 248 -26.87 -1.01 6.75
C PRO A 248 -27.95 -0.81 5.69
N GLN A 249 -29.07 -0.13 6.02
CA GLN A 249 -30.14 0.20 5.07
C GLN A 249 -29.68 1.20 3.99
N LYS A 250 -28.59 1.94 4.24
CA LYS A 250 -27.98 2.86 3.27
C LYS A 250 -27.11 2.16 2.23
N LEU A 251 -26.78 0.88 2.44
CA LEU A 251 -25.92 0.10 1.56
C LEU A 251 -26.74 -0.52 0.44
N LEU A 252 -26.59 -0.04 -0.78
CA LEU A 252 -27.31 -0.55 -1.95
C LEU A 252 -26.35 -1.27 -2.90
N VAL A 253 -26.80 -2.36 -3.50
CA VAL A 253 -26.04 -3.03 -4.58
C VAL A 253 -26.31 -2.32 -5.90
N ASP A 254 -25.27 -2.12 -6.70
CA ASP A 254 -25.34 -1.49 -8.01
C ASP A 254 -24.52 -2.26 -9.05
N ARG A 255 -24.74 -1.95 -10.33
CA ARG A 255 -23.98 -2.53 -11.44
C ARG A 255 -22.59 -1.90 -11.48
N THR A 256 -21.58 -2.73 -11.71
CA THR A 256 -20.28 -2.23 -12.19
C THR A 256 -20.36 -2.03 -13.70
N SER A 257 -19.77 -0.96 -14.23
CA SER A 257 -19.57 -0.84 -15.68
C SER A 257 -18.73 -2.00 -16.20
N ASP A 258 -18.93 -2.36 -17.47
CA ASP A 258 -18.07 -3.33 -18.18
C ASP A 258 -18.09 -4.77 -17.64
N VAL A 259 -19.04 -5.10 -16.75
CA VAL A 259 -19.35 -6.47 -16.33
C VAL A 259 -20.60 -6.95 -17.08
N THR A 260 -20.47 -8.08 -17.78
CA THR A 260 -21.57 -8.71 -18.52
C THR A 260 -21.75 -10.17 -18.11
N THR A 261 -23.00 -10.64 -18.14
CA THR A 261 -23.32 -12.04 -17.84
C THR A 261 -23.53 -12.83 -19.12
N TRP A 262 -22.92 -14.01 -19.19
CA TRP A 262 -23.09 -14.96 -20.27
C TRP A 262 -23.54 -16.30 -19.70
N ARG A 263 -24.49 -16.96 -20.37
CA ARG A 263 -24.94 -18.30 -20.01
C ARG A 263 -24.61 -19.24 -21.15
N ILE A 264 -23.82 -20.27 -20.85
CA ILE A 264 -23.45 -21.32 -21.80
C ILE A 264 -23.98 -22.64 -21.22
N GLY A 265 -25.02 -23.19 -21.84
CA GLY A 265 -25.76 -24.32 -21.26
C GLY A 265 -26.39 -23.96 -19.90
N ASP A 266 -25.99 -24.69 -18.87
CA ASP A 266 -26.42 -24.50 -17.48
C ASP A 266 -25.45 -23.64 -16.64
N ARG A 267 -24.28 -23.29 -17.18
CA ARG A 267 -23.24 -22.53 -16.46
C ARG A 267 -23.37 -21.03 -16.69
N VAL A 268 -23.01 -20.27 -15.66
CA VAL A 268 -23.02 -18.80 -15.68
C VAL A 268 -21.58 -18.29 -15.66
N HIS A 269 -21.28 -17.43 -16.62
CA HIS A 269 -20.01 -16.75 -16.75
C HIS A 269 -20.21 -15.25 -16.59
N LEU A 270 -19.25 -14.59 -15.94
CA LEU A 270 -19.19 -13.13 -15.86
C LEU A 270 -17.94 -12.66 -16.60
N VAL A 271 -18.10 -11.69 -17.48
CA VAL A 271 -16.98 -11.11 -18.25
C VAL A 271 -16.80 -9.67 -17.81
N ARG A 272 -15.63 -9.35 -17.25
CA ARG A 272 -15.24 -8.01 -16.80
C ARG A 272 -14.19 -7.43 -17.76
N ASN A 273 -14.42 -6.20 -18.22
CA ASN A 273 -13.52 -5.45 -19.12
C ASN A 273 -13.17 -6.18 -20.44
N LYS A 274 -13.99 -7.16 -20.86
CA LYS A 274 -13.71 -8.04 -22.02
C LYS A 274 -12.40 -8.85 -21.92
N GLU A 275 -11.74 -8.85 -20.77
CA GLU A 275 -10.46 -9.53 -20.54
C GLU A 275 -10.62 -10.67 -19.53
N ASP A 276 -11.36 -10.43 -18.46
CA ASP A 276 -11.52 -11.40 -17.37
C ASP A 276 -12.79 -12.21 -17.51
N VAL A 277 -12.63 -13.52 -17.60
CA VAL A 277 -13.74 -14.46 -17.62
C VAL A 277 -13.78 -15.18 -16.28
N PHE A 278 -14.90 -15.03 -15.59
CA PHE A 278 -15.22 -15.76 -14.36
C PHE A 278 -16.27 -16.81 -14.63
N VAL A 279 -16.17 -17.97 -13.99
CA VAL A 279 -17.24 -18.98 -13.94
C VAL A 279 -17.81 -19.04 -12.52
N LEU A 280 -19.14 -19.09 -12.42
CA LEU A 280 -19.83 -19.21 -11.15
C LEU A 280 -20.17 -20.67 -10.86
N GLY A 281 -19.86 -21.13 -9.65
CA GLY A 281 -20.41 -22.36 -9.09
C GLY A 281 -21.93 -22.28 -8.94
N GLN A 282 -22.58 -23.40 -8.66
CA GLN A 282 -24.05 -23.48 -8.59
C GLN A 282 -24.66 -22.51 -7.57
N ALA A 283 -24.14 -22.47 -6.34
CA ALA A 283 -24.60 -21.55 -5.29
C ALA A 283 -24.28 -20.08 -5.64
N ALA A 284 -23.10 -19.81 -6.19
CA ALA A 284 -22.74 -18.46 -6.65
C ALA A 284 -23.67 -17.97 -7.77
N ALA A 285 -24.05 -18.85 -8.69
CA ALA A 285 -25.01 -18.56 -9.74
C ALA A 285 -26.44 -18.32 -9.19
N VAL A 286 -26.85 -19.00 -8.12
CA VAL A 286 -28.13 -18.71 -7.41
C VAL A 286 -28.09 -17.31 -6.82
N VAL A 287 -27.02 -16.94 -6.11
CA VAL A 287 -26.85 -15.59 -5.55
C VAL A 287 -26.90 -14.54 -6.66
N TRP A 288 -26.19 -14.76 -7.76
CA TRP A 288 -26.19 -13.84 -8.91
C TRP A 288 -27.60 -13.62 -9.48
N ARG A 289 -28.42 -14.67 -9.60
CA ARG A 289 -29.81 -14.56 -10.09
C ARG A 289 -30.73 -13.77 -9.16
N HIS A 290 -30.42 -13.69 -7.87
CA HIS A 290 -31.18 -12.89 -6.90
C HIS A 290 -30.68 -11.45 -6.79
N MET A 291 -29.68 -11.06 -7.58
CA MET A 291 -29.13 -9.71 -7.56
C MET A 291 -30.14 -8.70 -8.15
N VAL A 292 -30.70 -7.87 -7.29
CA VAL A 292 -31.60 -6.78 -7.68
C VAL A 292 -30.91 -5.45 -7.38
N TRP A 293 -30.65 -4.67 -8.43
CA TRP A 293 -29.96 -3.39 -8.33
C TRP A 293 -30.77 -2.38 -7.53
N GLN A 294 -30.07 -1.48 -6.85
CA GLN A 294 -30.61 -0.45 -5.97
C GLN A 294 -31.41 -1.01 -4.78
N ARG A 295 -31.20 -2.28 -4.41
CA ARG A 295 -31.74 -2.87 -3.18
C ARG A 295 -30.69 -2.94 -2.08
N PRO A 296 -31.12 -2.89 -0.80
CA PRO A 296 -30.21 -3.06 0.31
C PRO A 296 -29.45 -4.39 0.24
N VAL A 297 -28.14 -4.36 0.51
CA VAL A 297 -27.27 -5.56 0.50
C VAL A 297 -27.83 -6.67 1.39
N ALA A 298 -28.33 -6.31 2.58
CA ALA A 298 -28.94 -7.26 3.52
C ALA A 298 -30.18 -7.96 2.95
N THR A 299 -30.98 -7.27 2.14
CA THR A 299 -32.16 -7.84 1.47
C THR A 299 -31.76 -8.86 0.41
N ILE A 300 -30.70 -8.57 -0.37
CA ILE A 300 -30.17 -9.52 -1.36
C ILE A 300 -29.64 -10.77 -0.68
N ARG A 301 -28.84 -10.60 0.38
CA ARG A 301 -28.36 -11.72 1.20
C ARG A 301 -29.51 -12.58 1.71
N GLN A 302 -30.53 -11.96 2.31
CA GLN A 302 -31.67 -12.69 2.86
C GLN A 302 -32.44 -13.48 1.79
N ALA A 303 -32.67 -12.89 0.62
CA ALA A 303 -33.35 -13.56 -0.48
C ALA A 303 -32.59 -14.81 -0.96
N ALA A 304 -31.27 -14.71 -1.09
CA ALA A 304 -30.43 -15.84 -1.49
C ALA A 304 -30.35 -16.94 -0.40
N VAL A 305 -30.35 -16.57 0.89
CA VAL A 305 -30.45 -17.54 1.99
C VAL A 305 -31.78 -18.29 1.95
N THR A 306 -32.90 -17.58 1.73
CA THR A 306 -34.22 -18.22 1.56
C THR A 306 -34.25 -19.15 0.34
N ALA A 307 -33.45 -18.87 -0.68
CA ALA A 307 -33.26 -19.74 -1.85
C ALA A 307 -32.27 -20.90 -1.62
N GLY A 308 -31.83 -21.14 -0.38
CA GLY A 308 -31.02 -22.29 0.02
C GLY A 308 -29.50 -22.05 0.00
N VAL A 309 -29.02 -20.82 -0.13
CA VAL A 309 -27.57 -20.51 -0.12
C VAL A 309 -27.17 -19.91 1.23
N GLU A 310 -26.73 -20.76 2.16
CA GLU A 310 -26.32 -20.35 3.51
C GLU A 310 -25.19 -19.31 3.50
N GLN A 311 -24.18 -19.50 2.64
CA GLN A 311 -23.00 -18.63 2.51
C GLN A 311 -23.21 -17.43 1.56
N ALA A 312 -24.46 -17.00 1.34
CA ALA A 312 -24.76 -15.90 0.42
C ALA A 312 -23.99 -14.61 0.75
N GLY A 313 -23.79 -14.31 2.03
CA GLY A 313 -23.03 -13.15 2.48
C GLY A 313 -21.58 -13.15 1.98
N THR A 314 -20.91 -14.30 2.09
CA THR A 314 -19.53 -14.52 1.60
C THR A 314 -19.45 -14.35 0.09
N ILE A 315 -20.38 -14.94 -0.66
CA ILE A 315 -20.43 -14.84 -2.13
C ILE A 315 -20.63 -13.39 -2.58
N ILE A 316 -21.55 -12.64 -1.95
CA ILE A 316 -21.78 -11.22 -2.27
C ILE A 316 -20.54 -10.38 -1.96
N ALA A 317 -19.85 -10.65 -0.85
CA ALA A 317 -18.61 -9.96 -0.50
C ALA A 317 -17.53 -10.20 -1.55
N VAL A 318 -17.38 -11.44 -2.03
CA VAL A 318 -16.43 -11.80 -3.09
C VAL A 318 -16.79 -11.10 -4.42
N LEU A 319 -18.07 -11.09 -4.82
CA LEU A 319 -18.53 -10.37 -6.01
C LEU A 319 -18.17 -8.88 -5.94
N ALA A 320 -18.41 -8.24 -4.80
CA ALA A 320 -18.09 -6.82 -4.60
C ALA A 320 -16.59 -6.58 -4.66
N ARG A 321 -15.80 -7.45 -4.03
CA ARG A 321 -14.34 -7.35 -4.00
C ARG A 321 -13.70 -7.54 -5.37
N TYR A 322 -14.22 -8.46 -6.17
CA TYR A 322 -13.80 -8.66 -7.56
C TYR A 322 -14.36 -7.60 -8.52
N GLY A 323 -15.07 -6.59 -8.00
CA GLY A 323 -15.68 -5.55 -8.83
C GLY A 323 -16.74 -6.08 -9.80
N LEU A 324 -17.28 -7.27 -9.55
CA LEU A 324 -18.35 -7.87 -10.36
C LEU A 324 -19.71 -7.24 -10.04
N ILE A 325 -19.82 -6.66 -8.85
CA ILE A 325 -20.87 -5.73 -8.45
C ILE A 325 -20.23 -4.52 -7.77
N GLN A 326 -20.99 -3.42 -7.69
CA GLN A 326 -20.63 -2.25 -6.93
C GLN A 326 -21.52 -2.16 -5.68
N VAL A 327 -20.98 -1.66 -4.57
CA VAL A 327 -21.79 -1.28 -3.40
C VAL A 327 -21.76 0.23 -3.27
N THR A 328 -22.92 0.82 -3.01
CA THR A 328 -23.08 2.27 -2.83
C THR A 328 -23.63 2.59 -1.45
N TRP A 329 -23.29 3.77 -0.96
CA TRP A 329 -23.89 4.42 0.20
C TRP A 329 -24.86 5.50 -0.28
N GLN A 330 -26.16 5.22 -0.24
CA GLN A 330 -27.20 6.11 -0.74
C GLN A 330 -26.90 6.61 -2.18
N GLY A 331 -26.53 5.68 -3.08
CA GLY A 331 -26.22 5.97 -4.48
C GLY A 331 -24.81 6.52 -4.75
N THR A 332 -23.98 6.76 -3.72
CA THR A 332 -22.55 7.10 -3.91
C THR A 332 -21.71 5.83 -3.80
N ALA A 333 -20.88 5.51 -4.81
CA ALA A 333 -19.97 4.37 -4.77
C ALA A 333 -19.11 4.34 -3.50
N ILE A 334 -18.97 3.15 -2.90
CA ILE A 334 -18.01 2.91 -1.82
C ILE A 334 -16.70 2.46 -2.45
N THR A 335 -15.66 3.30 -2.35
CA THR A 335 -14.35 3.05 -2.94
C THR A 335 -13.29 3.09 -1.83
N PRO A 336 -13.18 2.02 -1.02
CA PRO A 336 -12.25 2.01 0.10
C PRO A 336 -10.83 1.89 -0.46
N VAL A 337 -9.93 2.73 0.06
CA VAL A 337 -8.52 2.77 -0.32
C VAL A 337 -7.72 2.85 0.96
N LEU A 338 -6.58 2.16 0.99
CA LEU A 338 -5.56 2.32 2.01
C LEU A 338 -4.44 3.16 1.41
N PRO A 339 -4.39 4.47 1.68
CA PRO A 339 -3.33 5.28 1.11
C PRO A 339 -1.96 4.83 1.64
N MET A 340 -0.92 5.00 0.82
CA MET A 340 0.44 4.52 1.06
C MET A 340 0.58 2.99 1.12
N ALA A 341 -0.43 2.24 0.64
CA ALA A 341 -0.38 0.79 0.44
C ALA A 341 -0.45 0.43 -1.06
N SER A 342 -0.38 -0.87 -1.38
CA SER A 342 -0.33 -1.40 -2.75
C SER A 342 -1.45 -0.82 -3.63
N PRO A 343 -1.22 -0.67 -4.95
CA PRO A 343 -2.10 0.08 -5.82
C PRO A 343 -3.55 -0.39 -5.72
N GLY A 344 -4.45 0.57 -5.53
CA GLY A 344 -5.88 0.33 -5.44
C GLY A 344 -6.43 -0.28 -6.74
N GLY A 345 -7.50 -1.05 -6.60
CA GLY A 345 -8.15 -1.69 -7.73
C GLY A 345 -9.11 -2.78 -7.28
N THR A 346 -9.90 -3.29 -8.21
CA THR A 346 -10.73 -4.47 -7.97
C THR A 346 -9.83 -5.69 -7.95
N VAL A 347 -9.90 -6.46 -6.87
CA VAL A 347 -9.03 -7.63 -6.72
C VAL A 347 -9.35 -8.63 -7.82
N THR A 348 -8.32 -9.29 -8.36
CA THR A 348 -8.55 -10.43 -9.26
C THR A 348 -7.92 -11.67 -8.67
N PRO A 349 -8.68 -12.76 -8.43
CA PRO A 349 -8.14 -13.95 -7.81
C PRO A 349 -7.16 -14.67 -8.73
N ARG A 350 -6.48 -15.66 -8.17
CA ARG A 350 -5.75 -16.66 -8.94
C ARG A 350 -6.69 -17.39 -9.90
N PRO A 351 -6.17 -17.96 -11.00
CA PRO A 351 -6.96 -18.80 -11.88
C PRO A 351 -7.50 -20.03 -11.14
N ALA A 352 -8.58 -20.59 -11.67
CA ALA A 352 -9.31 -21.73 -11.13
C ALA A 352 -8.35 -22.86 -10.76
N ALA A 353 -8.58 -23.50 -9.61
CA ALA A 353 -7.80 -24.65 -9.16
C ALA A 353 -8.14 -25.96 -9.90
N VAL A 354 -8.88 -25.88 -11.00
CA VAL A 354 -9.28 -27.06 -11.77
C VAL A 354 -8.08 -27.49 -12.59
N ASP A 355 -7.55 -28.67 -12.29
CA ASP A 355 -6.40 -29.24 -12.99
C ASP A 355 -6.83 -30.47 -13.83
N PRO A 356 -6.74 -30.41 -15.17
CA PRO A 356 -6.46 -29.21 -15.99
C PRO A 356 -7.69 -28.28 -16.07
N PRO A 357 -7.51 -26.97 -16.41
CA PRO A 357 -8.64 -26.09 -16.66
C PRO A 357 -9.37 -26.55 -17.93
N LEU A 358 -10.58 -27.07 -17.79
CA LEU A 358 -11.36 -27.63 -18.89
C LEU A 358 -12.43 -26.66 -19.40
N LEU A 359 -12.36 -26.35 -20.69
CA LEU A 359 -13.45 -25.80 -21.47
C LEU A 359 -14.18 -26.96 -22.16
N ASP A 360 -15.47 -27.14 -21.87
CA ASP A 360 -16.33 -28.06 -22.61
C ASP A 360 -17.39 -27.28 -23.41
N LEU A 361 -18.31 -27.98 -24.10
CA LEU A 361 -19.39 -27.34 -24.85
C LEU A 361 -20.34 -26.47 -23.98
N ARG A 362 -20.29 -26.60 -22.65
CA ARG A 362 -21.01 -25.78 -21.67
C ARG A 362 -20.14 -24.64 -21.11
N GLY A 363 -18.94 -24.44 -21.64
CA GLY A 363 -17.98 -23.42 -21.21
C GLY A 363 -17.02 -23.91 -20.12
N ALA A 364 -16.46 -22.98 -19.33
CA ALA A 364 -15.55 -23.30 -18.22
C ALA A 364 -16.26 -24.00 -17.06
N THR A 365 -15.53 -24.79 -16.28
CA THR A 365 -16.02 -25.48 -15.08
C THR A 365 -15.53 -24.77 -13.81
N ALA A 366 -16.43 -24.55 -12.85
CA ALA A 366 -16.06 -24.02 -11.53
C ALA A 366 -15.49 -25.11 -10.62
N SER A 367 -14.57 -24.74 -9.73
CA SER A 367 -13.88 -25.63 -8.79
C SER A 367 -14.78 -26.11 -7.64
N SER A 368 -15.78 -25.33 -7.24
CA SER A 368 -16.77 -25.68 -6.21
C SER A 368 -18.14 -25.05 -6.47
N SER A 369 -19.13 -25.38 -5.63
CA SER A 369 -20.49 -24.82 -5.72
C SER A 369 -20.56 -23.31 -5.41
N ASP A 370 -19.75 -22.84 -4.48
CA ASP A 370 -19.67 -21.45 -4.03
C ASP A 370 -18.61 -20.61 -4.76
N ALA A 371 -17.79 -21.25 -5.61
CA ALA A 371 -16.69 -20.62 -6.31
C ALA A 371 -17.11 -19.49 -7.28
N ILE A 372 -16.24 -18.48 -7.37
CA ILE A 372 -16.22 -17.44 -8.40
C ILE A 372 -14.81 -17.46 -8.99
N ASP A 373 -14.61 -18.35 -9.95
CA ASP A 373 -13.27 -18.68 -10.43
C ASP A 373 -12.89 -17.89 -11.66
N LEU A 374 -11.69 -17.31 -11.66
CA LEU A 374 -11.07 -16.79 -12.87
C LEU A 374 -10.64 -17.95 -13.77
N VAL A 375 -10.99 -17.94 -15.06
CA VAL A 375 -10.68 -19.05 -15.96
C VAL A 375 -9.18 -19.14 -16.27
N ALA A 376 -8.53 -18.01 -16.56
CA ALA A 376 -7.11 -17.93 -16.90
C ALA A 376 -6.52 -16.56 -16.53
N VAL A 377 -5.19 -16.48 -16.42
CA VAL A 377 -4.47 -15.21 -16.22
C VAL A 377 -4.19 -14.57 -17.59
N PRO A 378 -4.73 -13.37 -17.88
CA PRO A 378 -4.37 -12.63 -19.10
C PRO A 378 -2.90 -12.24 -19.10
N ALA A 379 -2.28 -12.14 -20.29
CA ALA A 379 -0.87 -11.80 -20.43
C ALA A 379 -0.50 -10.48 -19.71
N ARG A 380 -1.33 -9.45 -19.87
CA ARG A 380 -1.17 -8.17 -19.16
C ARG A 380 -1.10 -8.35 -17.64
N ARG A 381 -1.96 -9.21 -17.07
CA ARG A 381 -1.95 -9.52 -15.63
C ARG A 381 -0.73 -10.31 -15.22
N PHE A 382 -0.26 -11.25 -16.05
CA PHE A 382 0.96 -12.00 -15.80
C PHE A 382 2.15 -11.04 -15.58
N GLY A 383 2.34 -10.06 -16.48
CA GLY A 383 3.36 -9.03 -16.32
C GLY A 383 3.16 -8.17 -15.06
N ALA A 384 1.92 -7.72 -14.81
CA ALA A 384 1.59 -6.90 -13.63
C ALA A 384 1.85 -7.65 -12.30
N ALA A 385 1.48 -8.92 -12.23
CA ALA A 385 1.69 -9.77 -11.06
C ALA A 385 3.20 -10.00 -10.83
N ALA A 386 3.97 -10.30 -11.88
CA ALA A 386 5.41 -10.50 -11.73
C ALA A 386 6.12 -9.22 -11.24
N MET A 387 5.77 -8.04 -11.76
CA MET A 387 6.29 -6.76 -11.25
C MET A 387 5.89 -6.52 -9.79
N ALA A 388 4.65 -6.84 -9.41
CA ALA A 388 4.19 -6.72 -8.02
C ALA A 388 4.91 -7.71 -7.08
N MET A 389 5.30 -8.89 -7.56
CA MET A 389 6.09 -9.86 -6.80
C MET A 389 7.50 -9.35 -6.49
N VAL A 390 8.17 -8.74 -7.47
CA VAL A 390 9.46 -8.06 -7.26
C VAL A 390 9.32 -6.94 -6.25
N TRP A 391 8.30 -6.10 -6.41
CA TRP A 391 8.02 -5.00 -5.47
C TRP A 391 7.76 -5.50 -4.04
N GLY A 392 7.03 -6.60 -3.88
CA GLY A 392 6.82 -7.25 -2.57
C GLY A 392 8.13 -7.64 -1.88
N ASN A 393 9.11 -8.16 -2.62
CA ASN A 393 10.43 -8.47 -2.07
C ASN A 393 11.25 -7.22 -1.70
N ILE A 394 11.18 -6.16 -2.51
CA ILE A 394 11.82 -4.87 -2.17
C ILE A 394 11.25 -4.31 -0.86
N MET A 395 9.92 -4.43 -0.67
CA MET A 395 9.28 -4.00 0.58
C MET A 395 9.69 -4.81 1.80
N VAL A 396 9.87 -6.13 1.63
CA VAL A 396 10.38 -7.00 2.71
C VAL A 396 11.76 -6.52 3.16
N GLU A 397 12.67 -6.25 2.22
CA GLU A 397 14.01 -5.76 2.53
C GLU A 397 13.97 -4.41 3.26
N ASN A 398 13.13 -3.48 2.79
CA ASN A 398 12.96 -2.16 3.41
C ASN A 398 12.41 -2.28 4.84
N ALA A 399 11.42 -3.16 5.03
CA ALA A 399 10.77 -3.37 6.32
C ALA A 399 11.70 -4.05 7.34
N ILE A 400 12.54 -5.00 6.91
CA ILE A 400 13.55 -5.65 7.76
C ILE A 400 14.62 -4.64 8.21
N GLU A 401 15.09 -3.78 7.30
CA GLU A 401 16.03 -2.70 7.64
C GLU A 401 15.44 -1.73 8.67
N ASP A 402 14.23 -1.23 8.41
CA ASP A 402 13.47 -0.37 9.32
C ASP A 402 13.31 -1.03 10.71
N MET A 403 13.01 -2.34 10.73
CA MET A 403 12.81 -3.12 11.95
C MET A 403 14.10 -3.23 12.77
N ARG A 404 15.24 -3.54 12.14
CA ARG A 404 16.54 -3.56 12.82
C ARG A 404 16.84 -2.20 13.47
N GLY A 405 16.64 -1.11 12.72
CA GLY A 405 16.81 0.25 13.25
C GLY A 405 15.90 0.60 14.41
N ALA A 406 14.64 0.14 14.38
CA ALA A 406 13.69 0.34 15.46
C ALA A 406 14.07 -0.46 16.73
N LEU A 407 14.51 -1.71 16.57
CA LEU A 407 14.96 -2.56 17.67
C LEU A 407 16.21 -1.98 18.37
N ASP A 408 17.19 -1.51 17.60
CA ASP A 408 18.40 -0.87 18.12
C ASP A 408 18.09 0.36 19.00
N ARG A 409 16.97 1.03 18.73
CA ARG A 409 16.51 2.22 19.46
C ARG A 409 15.40 1.93 20.46
N GLN A 410 15.07 0.67 20.70
CA GLN A 410 14.00 0.26 21.62
C GLN A 410 12.63 0.88 21.26
N GLN A 411 12.40 1.16 19.98
CA GLN A 411 11.15 1.72 19.46
C GLN A 411 10.14 0.58 19.20
N TRP A 412 9.67 -0.08 20.26
CA TRP A 412 8.95 -1.35 20.15
C TRP A 412 7.71 -1.31 19.25
N ARG A 413 6.89 -0.27 19.34
CA ARG A 413 5.72 -0.10 18.46
C ARG A 413 6.10 0.09 16.99
N VAL A 414 7.24 0.73 16.72
CA VAL A 414 7.74 0.88 15.35
C VAL A 414 8.21 -0.48 14.84
N ALA A 415 8.93 -1.25 15.66
CA ALA A 415 9.37 -2.61 15.33
C ALA A 415 8.20 -3.57 15.06
N GLU A 416 7.10 -3.49 15.83
CA GLU A 416 5.88 -4.25 15.56
C GLU A 416 5.24 -3.87 14.21
N LEU A 417 5.14 -2.56 13.93
CA LEU A 417 4.56 -2.08 12.67
C LEU A 417 5.42 -2.47 11.46
N THR A 418 6.74 -2.41 11.57
CA THR A 418 7.66 -2.78 10.49
C THR A 418 7.71 -4.30 10.30
N ALA A 419 7.62 -5.09 11.36
CA ALA A 419 7.43 -6.54 11.25
C ALA A 419 6.15 -6.91 10.48
N ARG A 420 5.03 -6.24 10.77
CA ARG A 420 3.78 -6.42 10.00
C ARG A 420 3.95 -6.01 8.54
N ARG A 421 4.63 -4.89 8.26
CA ARG A 421 4.96 -4.48 6.88
C ARG A 421 5.81 -5.51 6.13
N ALA A 422 6.75 -6.17 6.81
CA ALA A 422 7.53 -7.26 6.21
C ALA A 422 6.64 -8.47 5.89
N VAL A 423 5.72 -8.82 6.80
CA VAL A 423 4.71 -9.88 6.55
C VAL A 423 3.83 -9.54 5.35
N ASP A 424 3.30 -8.31 5.31
CA ASP A 424 2.44 -7.84 4.22
C ASP A 424 3.20 -7.82 2.89
N GLY A 425 4.46 -7.36 2.86
CA GLY A 425 5.34 -7.43 1.68
C GLY A 425 5.54 -8.87 1.19
N GLY A 426 5.75 -9.83 2.10
CA GLY A 426 5.86 -11.25 1.77
C GLY A 426 4.55 -11.83 1.22
N LEU A 427 3.41 -11.52 1.83
CA LEU A 427 2.10 -11.96 1.34
C LEU A 427 1.76 -11.33 -0.02
N ARG A 428 2.16 -10.08 -0.28
CA ARG A 428 2.05 -9.47 -1.62
C ARG A 428 2.85 -10.28 -2.64
N ALA A 429 4.07 -10.68 -2.32
CA ALA A 429 4.90 -11.51 -3.20
C ALA A 429 4.24 -12.87 -3.47
N LEU A 430 3.76 -13.54 -2.42
CA LEU A 430 3.07 -14.84 -2.51
C LEU A 430 1.81 -14.80 -3.39
N LEU A 431 0.92 -13.84 -3.15
CA LEU A 431 -0.31 -13.71 -3.93
C LEU A 431 -0.01 -13.34 -5.38
N SER A 432 0.98 -12.47 -5.59
CA SER A 432 1.44 -12.11 -6.94
C SER A 432 2.02 -13.32 -7.68
N ALA A 433 2.79 -14.18 -7.01
CA ALA A 433 3.28 -15.44 -7.58
C ALA A 433 2.12 -16.39 -7.97
N CYS A 434 0.98 -16.30 -7.29
CA CYS A 434 -0.25 -17.02 -7.65
C CYS A 434 -1.05 -16.35 -8.78
N GLY A 435 -0.55 -15.26 -9.38
CA GLY A 435 -1.22 -14.51 -10.44
C GLY A 435 -2.31 -13.55 -9.98
N VAL A 436 -2.40 -13.27 -8.68
CA VAL A 436 -3.38 -12.33 -8.10
C VAL A 436 -2.91 -10.89 -8.38
N ASN A 437 -3.62 -10.18 -9.25
CA ASN A 437 -3.38 -8.76 -9.52
C ASN A 437 -4.60 -8.08 -10.17
N PRO A 438 -5.04 -6.88 -9.71
CA PRO A 438 -4.60 -6.16 -8.52
C PRO A 438 -4.75 -6.97 -7.22
N LEU A 439 -3.87 -6.69 -6.26
CA LEU A 439 -3.80 -7.40 -4.97
C LEU A 439 -4.94 -6.96 -4.02
N PRO A 440 -5.33 -7.80 -3.05
CA PRO A 440 -6.06 -7.33 -1.88
C PRO A 440 -5.29 -6.19 -1.18
N PRO A 441 -6.01 -5.25 -0.53
CA PRO A 441 -5.37 -4.26 0.32
C PRO A 441 -4.64 -4.93 1.48
N ASP A 442 -3.53 -4.34 1.93
CA ASP A 442 -2.65 -4.92 2.95
C ASP A 442 -3.36 -5.45 4.17
N ALA A 443 -4.32 -4.67 4.67
CA ALA A 443 -5.06 -5.01 5.86
C ALA A 443 -5.80 -6.36 5.72
N GLU A 444 -6.19 -6.76 4.51
CA GLU A 444 -6.84 -8.04 4.25
C GLU A 444 -5.87 -9.20 4.02
N LEU A 445 -4.62 -8.96 3.60
CA LEU A 445 -3.73 -10.00 3.02
C LEU A 445 -3.66 -11.28 3.86
N VAL A 446 -3.51 -11.15 5.18
CA VAL A 446 -3.39 -12.28 6.11
C VAL A 446 -4.65 -13.16 6.15
N HIS A 447 -5.81 -12.58 5.83
CA HIS A 447 -7.10 -13.27 5.80
C HIS A 447 -7.42 -13.87 4.42
N ARG A 448 -6.49 -13.79 3.44
CA ARG A 448 -6.72 -14.23 2.05
C ARG A 448 -6.17 -15.60 1.72
N GLY A 449 -6.32 -16.52 2.67
CA GLY A 449 -6.05 -17.93 2.44
C GLY A 449 -6.86 -18.53 1.29
N ASP A 450 -8.03 -17.97 0.99
CA ASP A 450 -8.87 -18.33 -0.16
C ASP A 450 -8.18 -18.15 -1.51
N MET A 451 -7.15 -17.29 -1.57
CA MET A 451 -6.44 -16.93 -2.81
C MET A 451 -5.15 -17.72 -3.04
N VAL A 452 -4.83 -18.65 -2.15
CA VAL A 452 -3.65 -19.53 -2.26
C VAL A 452 -4.09 -21.00 -2.16
N GLY A 453 -3.17 -21.92 -2.45
CA GLY A 453 -3.46 -23.35 -2.32
C GLY A 453 -3.29 -23.85 -0.88
N PRO A 454 -3.76 -25.08 -0.57
CA PRO A 454 -3.60 -25.69 0.75
C PRO A 454 -2.14 -25.80 1.24
N TRP A 455 -1.18 -25.81 0.29
CA TRP A 455 0.26 -25.81 0.55
C TRP A 455 0.74 -24.57 1.31
N ALA A 456 0.01 -23.45 1.26
CA ALA A 456 0.38 -22.19 1.92
C ALA A 456 -0.02 -22.14 3.41
N ARG A 457 -0.59 -23.22 3.97
CA ARG A 457 -1.13 -23.23 5.34
C ARG A 457 -0.12 -22.79 6.40
N GLU A 458 1.12 -23.27 6.30
CA GLU A 458 2.19 -22.89 7.24
C GLU A 458 2.51 -21.40 7.16
N ILE A 459 2.63 -20.88 5.93
CA ILE A 459 2.90 -19.46 5.66
C ILE A 459 1.81 -18.57 6.25
N LEU A 460 0.54 -18.91 6.02
CA LEU A 460 -0.60 -18.15 6.54
C LEU A 460 -0.65 -18.21 8.07
N SER A 461 -0.39 -19.37 8.68
CA SER A 461 -0.33 -19.49 10.13
C SER A 461 0.79 -18.64 10.73
N ALA A 462 1.97 -18.65 10.12
CA ALA A 462 3.09 -17.80 10.54
C ALA A 462 2.74 -16.30 10.42
N ALA A 463 2.10 -15.89 9.32
CA ALA A 463 1.64 -14.52 9.11
C ALA A 463 0.61 -14.08 10.17
N GLU A 464 -0.41 -14.90 10.45
CA GLU A 464 -1.41 -14.62 11.47
C GLU A 464 -0.79 -14.45 12.86
N GLN A 465 0.16 -15.31 13.20
CA GLN A 465 0.85 -15.21 14.49
C GLN A 465 1.67 -13.91 14.55
N LEU A 466 2.45 -13.59 13.53
CA LEU A 466 3.26 -12.36 13.48
C LEU A 466 2.42 -11.09 13.55
N HIS A 467 1.21 -11.08 12.97
CA HIS A 467 0.28 -9.96 13.09
C HIS A 467 -0.19 -9.70 14.53
N ARG A 468 -0.21 -10.72 15.39
CA ARG A 468 -0.67 -10.64 16.79
C ARG A 468 0.44 -10.42 17.82
N VAL A 469 1.71 -10.55 17.44
CA VAL A 469 2.83 -10.40 18.37
C VAL A 469 3.00 -8.93 18.77
N GLY A 470 3.12 -8.70 20.09
CA GLY A 470 3.61 -7.46 20.66
C GLY A 470 5.06 -7.63 21.13
N VAL A 471 5.77 -6.52 21.26
CA VAL A 471 7.15 -6.45 21.76
C VAL A 471 7.22 -5.39 22.85
N SER A 472 7.83 -5.73 23.98
CA SER A 472 8.06 -4.78 25.07
C SER A 472 9.50 -4.76 25.58
N ASP A 473 10.36 -5.68 25.12
CA ASP A 473 11.73 -5.81 25.57
C ASP A 473 12.67 -6.34 24.46
N PRO A 474 14.00 -6.25 24.66
CA PRO A 474 14.98 -6.69 23.67
C PRO A 474 14.94 -8.19 23.32
N VAL A 475 14.58 -9.07 24.26
CA VAL A 475 14.52 -10.52 24.03
C VAL A 475 13.36 -10.84 23.11
N GLN A 476 12.19 -10.26 23.38
CA GLN A 476 11.02 -10.35 22.49
C GLN A 476 11.32 -9.75 21.11
N GLY A 477 12.04 -8.61 21.07
CA GLY A 477 12.44 -7.96 19.83
C GLY A 477 13.31 -8.86 18.93
N LYS A 478 14.31 -9.52 19.51
CA LYS A 478 15.17 -10.48 18.79
C LYS A 478 14.35 -11.68 18.28
N ALA A 479 13.51 -12.26 19.13
CA ALA A 479 12.65 -13.37 18.76
C ALA A 479 11.67 -13.00 17.63
N LEU A 480 11.15 -11.77 17.63
CA LEU A 480 10.30 -11.28 16.53
C LEU A 480 11.08 -11.21 15.22
N LEU A 481 12.31 -10.69 15.22
CA LEU A 481 13.14 -10.61 14.02
C LEU A 481 13.45 -11.99 13.44
N GLU A 482 13.79 -12.96 14.29
CA GLU A 482 14.02 -14.36 13.87
C GLU A 482 12.79 -14.97 13.21
N ARG A 483 11.59 -14.74 13.77
CA ARG A 483 10.32 -15.23 13.21
C ARG A 483 9.96 -14.56 11.88
N VAL A 484 10.23 -13.27 11.74
CA VAL A 484 10.04 -12.55 10.47
C VAL A 484 10.98 -13.12 9.40
N ASN A 485 12.26 -13.33 9.72
CA ASN A 485 13.20 -13.93 8.77
C ASN A 485 12.79 -15.36 8.36
N TYR A 486 12.31 -16.16 9.31
CA TYR A 486 11.75 -17.49 9.01
C TYR A 486 10.57 -17.39 8.04
N PHE A 487 9.59 -16.54 8.33
CA PHE A 487 8.45 -16.30 7.44
C PHE A 487 8.90 -15.88 6.03
N VAL A 488 9.85 -14.95 5.92
CA VAL A 488 10.38 -14.48 4.63
C VAL A 488 11.06 -15.62 3.87
N SER A 489 11.79 -16.50 4.55
CA SER A 489 12.40 -17.67 3.92
C SER A 489 11.37 -18.63 3.31
N LEU A 490 10.24 -18.86 3.99
CA LEU A 490 9.15 -19.68 3.46
C LEU A 490 8.54 -19.06 2.18
N ILE A 491 8.35 -17.74 2.17
CA ILE A 491 7.83 -17.01 1.01
C ILE A 491 8.80 -17.11 -0.18
N ARG A 492 10.09 -16.91 0.07
CA ARG A 492 11.12 -16.94 -0.97
C ARG A 492 11.26 -18.30 -1.63
N ALA A 493 11.20 -19.38 -0.84
CA ALA A 493 11.22 -20.73 -1.36
C ALA A 493 10.05 -21.00 -2.32
N VAL A 494 8.87 -20.48 -2.03
CA VAL A 494 7.68 -20.63 -2.90
C VAL A 494 7.77 -19.75 -4.15
N CYS A 495 8.22 -18.51 -4.01
CA CYS A 495 8.25 -17.55 -5.12
C CYS A 495 9.47 -17.72 -6.04
N GLY A 496 10.38 -18.66 -5.75
CA GLY A 496 11.66 -18.78 -6.45
C GLY A 496 12.56 -17.56 -6.23
N ALA A 497 12.44 -16.92 -5.06
CA ALA A 497 13.11 -15.67 -4.71
C ALA A 497 14.23 -15.87 -3.68
N ASP A 498 14.76 -17.08 -3.53
CA ASP A 498 15.88 -17.39 -2.62
C ASP A 498 17.14 -16.59 -2.96
N SER A 499 17.32 -16.24 -4.23
CA SER A 499 18.42 -15.42 -4.72
C SER A 499 18.11 -13.91 -4.73
N PHE A 500 16.98 -13.47 -4.19
CA PHE A 500 16.66 -12.04 -4.15
C PHE A 500 17.66 -11.32 -3.23
N PRO A 501 18.33 -10.25 -3.69
CA PRO A 501 19.44 -9.64 -2.97
C PRO A 501 18.97 -8.92 -1.70
N ALA A 502 19.87 -8.88 -0.70
CA ALA A 502 19.74 -8.00 0.46
C ALA A 502 19.91 -6.54 0.00
N SER A 503 18.82 -5.96 -0.50
CA SER A 503 18.82 -4.85 -1.47
C SER A 503 19.51 -3.59 -0.95
N PHE A 504 19.51 -3.41 0.36
CA PHE A 504 19.99 -2.19 1.02
C PHE A 504 21.26 -2.40 1.86
N ASP A 505 21.94 -3.55 1.69
CA ASP A 505 23.22 -3.80 2.38
C ASP A 505 24.41 -3.18 1.63
N SER A 506 24.32 -3.01 0.30
CA SER A 506 25.43 -2.51 -0.52
C SER A 506 24.98 -2.01 -1.89
N ALA A 507 25.85 -1.23 -2.54
CA ALA A 507 25.65 -0.76 -3.91
C ALA A 507 25.51 -1.90 -4.93
N SER A 508 26.28 -2.99 -4.77
CA SER A 508 26.20 -4.16 -5.65
C SER A 508 24.85 -4.87 -5.52
N ASN A 509 24.36 -5.05 -4.29
CA ASN A 509 23.06 -5.68 -4.05
C ASN A 509 21.93 -4.82 -4.62
N TRP A 510 22.01 -3.50 -4.43
CA TRP A 510 21.04 -2.58 -5.02
C TRP A 510 21.03 -2.66 -6.55
N GLN A 511 22.20 -2.71 -7.19
CA GLN A 511 22.26 -2.90 -8.64
C GLN A 511 21.62 -4.22 -9.08
N THR A 512 21.86 -5.33 -8.37
CA THR A 512 21.18 -6.60 -8.64
C THR A 512 19.65 -6.49 -8.50
N THR A 513 19.15 -5.73 -7.51
CA THR A 513 17.72 -5.43 -7.37
C THR A 513 17.17 -4.69 -8.59
N LEU A 514 17.91 -3.69 -9.09
CA LEU A 514 17.53 -2.93 -10.28
C LEU A 514 17.52 -3.79 -11.54
N ASP A 515 18.51 -4.68 -11.71
CA ASP A 515 18.60 -5.59 -12.86
C ASP A 515 17.39 -6.55 -12.90
N ILE A 516 17.07 -7.19 -11.76
CA ILE A 516 15.88 -8.05 -11.62
C ILE A 516 14.60 -7.27 -11.91
N SER A 517 14.50 -6.05 -11.38
CA SER A 517 13.33 -5.19 -11.58
C SER A 517 13.16 -4.81 -13.04
N TYR A 518 14.26 -4.44 -13.71
CA TYR A 518 14.28 -4.03 -15.10
C TYR A 518 13.84 -5.15 -16.06
N ASP A 519 14.25 -6.39 -15.80
CA ASP A 519 13.84 -7.56 -16.59
C ASP A 519 12.32 -7.73 -16.63
N TRP A 520 11.67 -7.66 -15.46
CA TRP A 520 10.22 -7.77 -15.38
C TRP A 520 9.50 -6.52 -15.88
N LEU A 521 10.06 -5.33 -15.66
CA LEU A 521 9.51 -4.08 -16.17
C LEU A 521 9.47 -4.06 -17.70
N ARG A 522 10.52 -4.57 -18.38
CA ARG A 522 10.55 -4.66 -19.85
C ARG A 522 9.42 -5.52 -20.38
N LEU A 523 9.21 -6.70 -19.79
CA LEU A 523 8.10 -7.57 -20.18
C LEU A 523 6.74 -6.94 -19.85
N GLY A 524 6.61 -6.33 -18.67
CA GLY A 524 5.40 -5.61 -18.27
C GLY A 524 5.04 -4.50 -19.25
N ALA A 525 6.02 -3.68 -19.64
CA ALA A 525 5.83 -2.62 -20.64
C ALA A 525 5.45 -3.17 -22.01
N TYR A 526 6.08 -4.28 -22.46
CA TYR A 526 5.71 -4.95 -23.71
C TYR A 526 4.25 -5.46 -23.70
N LEU A 527 3.76 -5.90 -22.55
CA LEU A 527 2.40 -6.40 -22.35
C LEU A 527 1.38 -5.31 -21.96
N ASP A 528 1.77 -4.03 -22.00
CA ASP A 528 0.96 -2.88 -21.56
C ASP A 528 0.44 -3.01 -20.11
N ALA A 529 1.19 -3.70 -19.24
CA ALA A 529 0.86 -3.85 -17.84
C ALA A 529 1.02 -2.51 -17.09
N ALA A 530 0.14 -2.27 -16.11
CA ALA A 530 0.27 -1.12 -15.23
C ALA A 530 1.57 -1.24 -14.41
N ILE A 531 2.41 -0.19 -14.50
CA ILE A 531 3.67 -0.11 -13.76
C ILE A 531 3.35 0.19 -12.29
N PRO A 532 4.00 -0.50 -11.33
CA PRO A 532 3.62 -0.43 -9.91
C PRO A 532 3.84 0.93 -9.26
N ILE A 533 4.87 1.67 -9.67
CA ILE A 533 5.24 3.00 -9.15
C ILE A 533 5.79 3.90 -10.26
N GLU A 534 5.74 5.22 -10.08
CA GLU A 534 6.19 6.20 -11.06
C GLU A 534 7.71 6.08 -11.33
N GLU A 535 8.51 5.85 -10.29
CA GLU A 535 9.96 5.69 -10.35
C GLU A 535 10.40 4.55 -11.28
N ALA A 536 9.60 3.51 -11.42
CA ALA A 536 9.90 2.38 -12.29
C ALA A 536 9.82 2.76 -13.78
N ARG A 537 9.15 3.87 -14.15
CA ARG A 537 9.19 4.42 -15.50
C ARG A 537 10.55 4.99 -15.85
N ASP A 538 11.23 5.61 -14.89
CA ASP A 538 12.57 6.13 -15.09
C ASP A 538 13.58 5.00 -15.25
N LEU A 539 13.43 3.91 -14.50
CA LEU A 539 14.27 2.72 -14.65
C LEU A 539 14.10 2.08 -16.05
N LEU A 540 12.89 2.12 -16.60
CA LEU A 540 12.63 1.68 -17.97
C LEU A 540 13.29 2.59 -19.01
N SER A 541 13.14 3.92 -18.86
CA SER A 541 13.64 4.90 -19.83
C SER A 541 15.17 5.00 -19.83
N SER A 542 15.81 4.73 -18.69
CA SER A 542 17.27 4.74 -18.54
C SER A 542 17.95 3.43 -18.98
N GLY A 543 17.19 2.38 -19.28
CA GLY A 543 17.74 1.06 -19.61
C GLY A 543 18.24 0.27 -18.40
N GLY A 544 17.64 0.46 -17.22
CA GLY A 544 17.98 -0.27 -15.99
C GLY A 544 18.98 0.46 -15.09
N ALA A 545 19.33 1.71 -15.39
CA ALA A 545 20.19 2.54 -14.56
C ALA A 545 19.38 3.47 -13.64
N GLN A 546 19.81 3.63 -12.39
CA GLN A 546 19.31 4.74 -11.58
C GLN A 546 19.92 6.07 -12.06
N PRO A 547 19.33 7.23 -11.72
CA PRO A 547 19.91 8.52 -12.09
C PRO A 547 21.34 8.71 -11.53
N TYR A 548 22.10 9.60 -12.17
CA TYR A 548 23.49 9.96 -11.81
C TYR A 548 24.54 8.83 -11.83
N ILE A 549 24.15 7.58 -12.11
CA ILE A 549 25.07 6.46 -12.32
C ILE A 549 25.01 6.07 -13.79
N ALA A 550 26.11 6.34 -14.52
CA ALA A 550 26.17 6.06 -15.95
C ALA A 550 26.00 4.55 -16.26
N PRO A 551 25.26 4.17 -17.32
CA PRO A 551 25.18 2.79 -17.77
C PRO A 551 26.58 2.30 -18.16
N GLY A 552 27.21 1.47 -17.32
CA GLY A 552 28.54 0.90 -17.56
C GLY A 552 29.58 1.13 -16.47
N ALA A 553 29.36 2.06 -15.52
CA ALA A 553 30.31 2.27 -14.41
C ALA A 553 30.41 1.03 -13.48
N SER A 554 29.34 0.24 -13.37
CA SER A 554 29.29 -1.02 -12.62
C SER A 554 29.92 -2.22 -13.33
N ARG A 555 30.16 -2.16 -14.66
CA ARG A 555 30.85 -3.24 -15.40
C ARG A 555 32.38 -3.14 -15.32
N GLY A 556 32.93 -2.00 -14.88
CA GLY A 556 34.37 -1.74 -14.86
C GLY A 556 35.11 -2.12 -13.57
N LEU A 557 34.41 -2.50 -12.49
CA LEU A 557 35.04 -2.77 -11.18
C LEU A 557 35.32 -4.27 -10.92
N ALA A 558 35.01 -5.16 -11.86
CA ALA A 558 35.22 -6.61 -11.71
C ALA A 558 36.48 -7.17 -12.43
N THR A 559 37.27 -6.34 -13.13
CA THR A 559 38.47 -6.81 -13.85
C THR A 559 39.67 -5.87 -13.64
N ALA A 560 40.19 -5.82 -12.42
CA ALA A 560 41.52 -5.29 -12.15
C ALA A 560 42.17 -6.07 -11.00
N GLY A 561 42.44 -7.36 -11.25
CA GLY A 561 43.12 -8.23 -10.30
C GLY A 561 43.47 -9.56 -10.95
N GLY A 562 44.58 -9.61 -11.71
CA GLY A 562 45.03 -10.84 -12.35
C GLY A 562 46.24 -10.69 -13.27
N THR A 563 47.37 -10.42 -12.62
CA THR A 563 48.73 -10.99 -12.88
C THR A 563 49.55 -10.57 -14.10
N GLN A 564 50.70 -9.94 -13.78
CA GLN A 564 52.00 -10.30 -14.35
C GLN A 564 52.38 -11.73 -13.99
#